data_AF-A0A1L8MIT3-F1
#
_entry.id   AF-A0A1L8MIT3-F1
#
_cell.length_a   1.000
_cell.length_b   1.000
_cell.length_c   1.000
_cell.angle_alpha   90.00
_cell.angle_beta   90.00
_cell.angle_gamma   90.00
#
_symmetry.space_group_name_H-M   'P 1'
#
loop_
_entity.id
_entity.type
_entity.pdbx_description
1 polymer ?
#
loop_
_entity_poly.entity_id
_entity_poly.type
_entity_poly.pdbx_seq_one_letter_code
_entity_poly.pdbx_strand_id
1 'polypeptide(L)'
;MSIFTYKSKSILAALVMALSAGSAMAQGYPLEMENDLIAVCEAIKGDSRVLLKRAVKATGLDLKTLHAGLVCNGQDMMTFAASNGAANTSRLIANRLNLQDTTLTAQR
;
A
#
# COMPACT_ATOMS: atom_id res chain seq x y z
N MET A 1 -7.28 -25.71 43.76
CA MET A 1 -6.72 -27.08 43.83
C MET A 1 -7.89 -28.07 43.89
N SER A 2 -7.76 -29.22 43.20
CA SER A 2 -8.73 -30.35 43.09
C SER A 2 -9.82 -30.15 42.02
N ILE A 3 -9.61 -30.52 40.75
CA ILE A 3 -9.62 -31.87 40.14
C ILE A 3 -10.95 -32.62 40.38
N PHE A 4 -11.81 -32.65 39.37
CA PHE A 4 -12.72 -33.77 39.13
C PHE A 4 -12.73 -34.10 37.64
N THR A 5 -11.86 -35.04 37.28
CA THR A 5 -11.86 -35.76 36.01
C THR A 5 -13.16 -36.56 35.89
N TYR A 6 -13.99 -36.26 34.90
CA TYR A 6 -15.17 -37.06 34.55
C TYR A 6 -14.88 -37.90 33.32
N LYS A 7 -15.07 -39.22 33.44
CA LYS A 7 -14.72 -40.23 32.44
C LYS A 7 -15.96 -41.08 32.16
N SER A 8 -16.64 -40.88 31.03
CA SER A 8 -17.41 -41.95 30.35
C SER A 8 -17.86 -41.59 28.91
N LYS A 9 -17.25 -42.33 27.98
CA LYS A 9 -17.75 -42.96 26.74
C LYS A 9 -18.74 -42.25 25.79
N SER A 10 -18.25 -42.10 24.55
CA SER A 10 -18.95 -42.08 23.25
C SER A 10 -19.80 -40.86 22.90
N ILE A 11 -19.32 -40.04 21.96
CA ILE A 11 -19.97 -39.67 20.69
C ILE A 11 -18.98 -38.81 19.88
N LEU A 12 -18.91 -39.08 18.57
CA LEU A 12 -18.13 -38.36 17.58
C LEU A 12 -18.35 -36.85 17.66
N ALA A 13 -17.26 -36.09 17.63
CA ALA A 13 -17.23 -34.74 17.05
C ALA A 13 -15.81 -34.48 16.52
N ALA A 14 -15.47 -35.08 15.38
CA ALA A 14 -14.32 -34.63 14.61
C ALA A 14 -14.68 -33.25 14.06
N LEU A 15 -14.14 -32.21 14.69
CA LEU A 15 -14.27 -30.83 14.23
C LEU A 15 -13.40 -30.67 12.97
N VAL A 16 -13.94 -31.00 11.81
CA VAL A 16 -13.30 -30.73 10.51
C VAL A 16 -13.34 -29.21 10.31
N MET A 17 -12.23 -28.56 10.62
CA MET A 17 -12.02 -27.16 10.29
C MET A 17 -11.72 -27.10 8.79
N ALA A 18 -12.77 -27.08 7.97
CA ALA A 18 -12.65 -26.77 6.56
C ALA A 18 -12.17 -25.32 6.44
N LEU A 19 -10.86 -25.13 6.35
CA LEU A 19 -10.28 -23.88 5.85
C LEU A 19 -10.81 -23.71 4.44
N SER A 20 -11.83 -22.86 4.27
CA SER A 20 -12.15 -22.28 2.98
C SER A 20 -10.94 -21.44 2.56
N ALA A 21 -10.05 -22.06 1.78
CA ALA A 21 -9.06 -21.35 1.00
C ALA A 21 -9.82 -20.50 -0.02
N GLY A 22 -10.25 -19.31 0.42
CA GLY A 22 -10.64 -18.25 -0.48
C GLY A 22 -9.43 -17.98 -1.35
N SER A 23 -9.48 -18.42 -2.60
CA SER A 23 -8.56 -17.95 -3.62
C SER A 23 -8.84 -16.46 -3.76
N ALA A 24 -8.02 -15.65 -3.10
CA ALA A 24 -7.86 -14.26 -3.49
C ALA A 24 -7.29 -14.29 -4.91
N MET A 25 -8.20 -14.31 -5.89
CA MET A 25 -7.84 -14.17 -7.30
C MET A 25 -7.34 -12.73 -7.44
N ALA A 26 -6.03 -12.54 -7.26
CA ALA A 26 -5.36 -11.34 -7.72
C ALA A 26 -5.47 -11.37 -9.24
N GLN A 27 -6.53 -10.78 -9.79
CA GLN A 27 -6.55 -10.42 -11.21
C GLN A 27 -5.40 -9.44 -11.39
N GLY A 28 -4.28 -9.92 -11.95
CA GLY A 28 -3.17 -9.06 -12.33
C GLY A 28 -3.73 -7.93 -13.19
N TYR A 29 -3.41 -6.69 -12.84
CA TYR A 29 -3.72 -5.55 -13.68
C TYR A 29 -3.14 -5.79 -15.09
N PRO A 30 -3.70 -5.15 -16.14
CA PRO A 30 -3.10 -5.21 -17.47
C PRO A 30 -1.59 -4.87 -17.38
N LEU A 31 -0.74 -5.63 -18.07
CA LEU A 31 0.73 -5.45 -18.01
C LEU A 31 1.17 -3.99 -18.28
N GLU A 32 0.43 -3.26 -19.11
CA GLU A 32 0.68 -1.84 -19.36
C GLU A 32 0.48 -0.97 -18.11
N MET A 33 -0.56 -1.24 -17.32
CA MET A 33 -0.81 -0.53 -16.07
C MET A 33 0.29 -0.80 -15.05
N GLU A 34 0.81 -2.03 -14.97
CA GLU A 34 1.92 -2.36 -14.07
C GLU A 34 3.17 -1.53 -14.41
N ASN A 35 3.54 -1.45 -15.70
CA ASN A 35 4.66 -0.64 -16.16
C ASN A 35 4.47 0.86 -15.86
N ASP A 36 3.27 1.39 -16.04
CA ASP A 36 2.97 2.79 -15.73
C ASP A 36 3.11 3.08 -14.22
N LEU A 37 2.66 2.17 -13.35
CA LEU A 37 2.82 2.31 -11.91
C LEU A 37 4.30 2.20 -11.48
N ILE A 38 5.08 1.32 -12.09
CA ILE A 38 6.53 1.26 -11.89
C ILE A 38 7.17 2.59 -12.29
N ALA A 39 6.79 3.16 -13.45
CA ALA A 39 7.30 4.44 -13.91
C ALA A 39 6.97 5.60 -12.95
N VAL A 40 5.83 5.55 -12.24
CA VAL A 40 5.54 6.50 -11.16
C VAL A 40 6.56 6.36 -10.04
N CYS A 41 6.83 5.15 -9.56
CA CYS A 41 7.81 4.91 -8.50
C CYS A 41 9.23 5.35 -8.91
N GLU A 42 9.65 5.05 -10.14
CA GLU A 42 10.95 5.49 -10.66
C GLU A 42 11.04 7.01 -10.75
N ALA A 43 9.98 7.68 -11.19
CA ALA A 43 9.92 9.13 -11.26
C ALA A 43 9.94 9.79 -9.87
N ILE A 44 9.32 9.17 -8.86
CA ILE A 44 9.43 9.59 -7.46
C ILE A 44 10.88 9.50 -7.01
N LYS A 45 11.52 8.32 -7.17
CA LYS A 45 12.90 8.06 -6.76
C LYS A 45 13.90 9.02 -7.43
N GLY A 46 13.71 9.31 -8.71
CA GLY A 46 14.58 10.23 -9.47
C GLY A 46 14.37 11.71 -9.18
N ASP A 47 13.50 12.07 -8.23
CA ASP A 47 13.19 13.44 -7.81
C ASP A 47 12.78 14.40 -8.94
N SER A 48 12.24 13.87 -10.05
CA SER A 48 11.89 14.67 -11.22
C SER A 48 10.40 14.99 -11.27
N ARG A 49 10.06 16.26 -10.98
CA ARG A 49 8.68 16.78 -11.05
C ARG A 49 8.05 16.61 -12.43
N VAL A 50 8.83 16.71 -13.50
CA VAL A 50 8.33 16.59 -14.87
C VAL A 50 8.02 15.13 -15.20
N LEU A 51 8.93 14.21 -14.86
CA LEU A 51 8.72 12.79 -15.07
C LEU A 51 7.55 12.27 -14.23
N LEU A 52 7.44 12.71 -12.97
CA LEU A 52 6.35 12.30 -12.10
C LEU A 52 4.98 12.71 -12.66
N LYS A 53 4.84 13.94 -13.15
CA LYS A 53 3.59 14.39 -13.79
C LYS A 53 3.25 13.58 -15.03
N ARG A 54 4.26 13.20 -15.83
CA ARG A 54 4.06 12.40 -17.05
C ARG A 54 3.65 10.97 -16.71
N ALA A 55 4.36 10.32 -15.79
CA ALA A 55 4.06 8.97 -15.34
C ALA A 55 2.64 8.88 -14.73
N VAL A 56 2.29 9.82 -13.84
CA VAL A 56 0.93 9.89 -13.26
C VAL A 56 -0.13 10.08 -14.32
N LYS A 57 0.14 10.85 -15.39
CA LYS A 57 -0.83 11.01 -16.49
C LYS A 57 -0.98 9.71 -17.30
N ALA A 58 0.10 8.95 -17.49
CA ALA A 58 0.09 7.70 -18.25
C ALA A 58 -0.81 6.64 -17.60
N THR A 59 -0.83 6.56 -16.26
CA THR A 59 -1.69 5.62 -15.53
C THR A 59 -3.20 5.91 -15.68
N GLY A 60 -3.58 7.13 -16.12
CA GLY A 60 -4.97 7.58 -16.13
C GLY A 60 -5.56 7.86 -14.74
N LEU A 61 -4.76 7.76 -13.67
CA LEU A 61 -5.18 7.98 -12.29
C LEU A 61 -4.75 9.36 -11.79
N ASP A 62 -5.45 9.88 -10.79
CA ASP A 62 -5.01 11.08 -10.10
C ASP A 62 -3.99 10.76 -9.00
N LEU A 63 -3.26 11.78 -8.56
CA LEU A 63 -2.22 11.60 -7.54
C LEU A 63 -2.79 11.20 -6.17
N LYS A 64 -4.07 11.50 -5.90
CA LYS A 64 -4.75 11.14 -4.64
C LYS A 64 -5.03 9.65 -4.61
N THR A 65 -5.57 9.08 -5.69
CA THR A 65 -5.78 7.64 -5.84
C THR A 65 -4.46 6.89 -5.78
N LEU A 66 -3.43 7.37 -6.46
CA LEU A 66 -2.10 6.76 -6.36
C LEU A 66 -1.56 6.83 -4.92
N HIS A 67 -1.67 7.97 -4.25
CA HIS A 67 -1.19 8.09 -2.86
C HIS A 67 -1.91 7.16 -1.89
N ALA A 68 -3.19 6.89 -2.11
CA ALA A 68 -3.99 6.03 -1.25
C ALA A 68 -3.68 4.53 -1.37
N GLY A 69 -3.07 4.09 -2.49
CA GLY A 69 -2.93 2.65 -2.77
C GLY A 69 -1.64 2.19 -3.44
N LEU A 70 -0.84 3.09 -4.02
CA LEU A 70 0.42 2.73 -4.66
C LEU A 70 1.52 2.53 -3.60
N VAL A 71 2.14 1.35 -3.66
CA VAL A 71 3.28 0.98 -2.83
C VAL A 71 4.50 0.81 -3.71
N CYS A 72 5.54 1.61 -3.47
CA CYS A 72 6.83 1.55 -4.15
C CYS A 72 7.83 0.79 -3.27
N ASN A 73 8.29 -0.39 -3.71
CA ASN A 73 9.23 -1.24 -2.95
C ASN A 73 8.83 -1.47 -1.48
N GLY A 74 7.54 -1.68 -1.22
CA GLY A 74 7.02 -1.90 0.14
C GLY A 74 6.78 -0.64 0.97
N GLN A 75 6.97 0.56 0.40
CA GLN A 75 6.74 1.85 1.07
C GLN A 75 5.64 2.64 0.34
N ASP A 76 4.83 3.41 1.09
CA ASP A 76 3.92 4.38 0.46
C ASP A 76 4.72 5.47 -0.27
N MET A 77 4.07 6.19 -1.19
CA MET A 77 4.73 7.18 -2.04
C MET A 77 5.53 8.24 -1.28
N MET A 78 5.04 8.73 -0.13
CA MET A 78 5.71 9.79 0.63
C MET A 78 6.91 9.25 1.39
N THR A 79 6.75 8.09 2.05
CA THR A 79 7.87 7.41 2.72
C THR A 79 8.95 7.00 1.72
N PHE A 80 8.56 6.50 0.55
CA PHE A 80 9.48 6.13 -0.52
C PHE A 80 10.24 7.35 -1.09
N ALA A 81 9.55 8.48 -1.28
CA ALA A 81 10.19 9.70 -1.71
C ALA A 81 11.21 10.19 -0.66
N ALA A 82 10.84 10.17 0.62
CA ALA A 82 11.72 10.57 1.71
C ALA A 82 12.95 9.65 1.85
N SER A 83 12.76 8.34 1.77
CA SER A 83 13.86 7.36 1.88
C SER A 83 14.86 7.43 0.73
N ASN A 84 14.45 7.97 -0.43
CA ASN A 84 15.31 8.18 -1.60
C ASN A 84 15.80 9.63 -1.73
N GLY A 85 15.57 10.51 -0.75
CA GLY A 85 16.02 11.91 -0.79
C GLY A 85 15.30 12.76 -1.85
N ALA A 86 14.11 12.36 -2.29
CA ALA A 86 13.39 12.99 -3.38
C ALA A 86 12.51 14.16 -2.89
N ALA A 87 13.17 15.27 -2.55
CA ALA A 87 12.52 16.44 -1.94
C ALA A 87 11.59 17.21 -2.89
N ASN A 88 11.93 17.32 -4.18
CA ASN A 88 11.12 18.01 -5.17
C ASN A 88 9.83 17.26 -5.50
N THR A 89 9.88 15.93 -5.62
CA THR A 89 8.70 15.09 -5.82
C THR A 89 7.87 15.02 -4.54
N SER A 90 8.49 14.90 -3.37
CA SER A 90 7.79 14.98 -2.07
C SER A 90 6.98 16.26 -1.93
N ARG A 91 7.59 17.42 -2.21
CA ARG A 91 6.90 18.73 -2.18
C ARG A 91 5.80 18.79 -3.23
N LEU A 92 6.03 18.27 -4.44
CA LEU A 92 4.99 18.23 -5.47
C LEU A 92 3.79 17.39 -5.01
N ILE A 93 4.03 16.21 -4.41
CA ILE A 93 2.98 15.33 -3.91
C ILE A 93 2.23 16.03 -2.77
N ALA A 94 2.94 16.53 -1.75
CA ALA A 94 2.34 17.25 -0.63
C ALA A 94 1.45 18.43 -1.08
N ASN A 95 1.92 19.23 -2.05
CA ASN A 95 1.15 20.35 -2.59
C ASN A 95 -0.12 19.89 -3.32
N ARG A 96 -0.09 18.74 -4.00
CA ARG A 96 -1.24 18.21 -4.75
C ARG A 96 -2.28 17.54 -3.87
N LEU A 97 -1.83 17.04 -2.74
CA LEU A 97 -2.66 16.39 -1.73
C LEU A 97 -3.18 17.39 -0.67
N ASN A 98 -2.79 18.66 -0.76
CA ASN A 98 -3.07 19.69 0.26
C ASN A 98 -2.62 19.30 1.68
N LEU A 99 -1.55 18.49 1.80
CA LEU A 99 -1.06 18.00 3.09
C LEU A 99 -0.39 19.09 3.95
N GLN A 100 -0.11 20.26 3.35
CA GLN A 100 0.49 21.41 4.04
C GLN A 100 -0.49 22.11 5.00
N ASP A 101 -1.80 22.04 4.75
CA ASP A 101 -2.82 22.68 5.61
C ASP A 101 -3.29 21.79 6.76
N THR A 102 -2.98 20.49 6.73
CA THR A 102 -3.43 19.50 7.73
C THR A 102 -2.32 18.98 8.64
N THR A 103 -1.08 19.45 8.49
CA THR A 103 0.04 18.98 9.31
C THR A 103 0.10 19.75 10.63
N LEU A 104 -0.41 19.14 11.70
CA LEU A 104 -0.18 19.59 13.08
C LEU A 104 1.26 19.23 13.46
N THR A 105 2.22 20.10 13.17
CA THR A 105 3.62 19.89 13.58
C THR A 105 3.80 20.23 15.05
N ALA A 106 4.08 19.24 15.88
CA ALA A 106 4.61 19.46 17.22
C ALA A 106 6.13 19.65 17.14
N GLN A 107 6.64 20.78 17.63
CA GLN A 107 8.07 21.00 17.86
C GLN A 107 8.39 20.65 19.32
N ARG A 108 9.57 20.08 19.58
CA ARG A 108 10.12 19.92 20.94
C ARG A 108 10.77 21.22 21.41
#